data_AF-A0A6N6T8A9-F1
#
_entry.id   AF-A0A6N6T8A9-F1
#
_cell.length_a   1.000
_cell.length_b   1.000
_cell.length_c   1.000
_cell.angle_alpha   90.00
_cell.angle_beta   90.00
_cell.angle_gamma   90.00
#
_symmetry.space_group_name_H-M   'P 1'
#
loop_
_entity.id
_entity.type
_entity.pdbx_description
1 polymer ?
#
loop_
_entity_poly.entity_id
_entity_poly.type
_entity_poly.pdbx_seq_one_letter_code
_entity_poly.pdbx_strand_id
1 'polypeptide(L)'
;MAQVAVRCWSPSPVASGCTPTAGWTRALGRRHRGAATAELRDLCACDDCGWTGALEETQPIYDFWSRVEPGGIMPAGECPRCGVLAYLLTRPNRVAVMVEGGLVQDVVADRPDELRVAVMDYDTEGGDAADLAPLAQPAGWSTLACMREVVAEPATFLLDKVFTGRN
;
A
#
# COMPACT_ATOMS: atom_id res chain seq x y z
N MET A 1 0.37 -11.46 -10.18
CA MET A 1 -0.77 -10.97 -9.38
C MET A 1 -0.51 -11.38 -7.94
N ALA A 2 -0.52 -10.45 -6.99
CA ALA A 2 -0.49 -10.81 -5.57
C ALA A 2 -1.92 -11.17 -5.13
N GLN A 3 -2.11 -12.37 -4.60
CA GLN A 3 -3.37 -12.77 -3.98
C GLN A 3 -3.36 -12.33 -2.52
N VAL A 4 -4.48 -11.77 -2.03
CA VAL A 4 -4.60 -11.24 -0.65
C VAL A 4 -5.86 -11.81 -0.02
N ALA A 5 -5.69 -12.67 0.99
CA ALA A 5 -6.81 -13.22 1.74
C ALA A 5 -6.96 -12.50 3.07
N VAL A 6 -8.18 -12.04 3.35
CA VAL A 6 -8.56 -11.43 4.64
C VAL A 6 -9.43 -12.43 5.38
N ARG A 7 -9.05 -12.77 6.61
CA ARG A 7 -9.86 -13.64 7.45
C ARG A 7 -10.65 -12.79 8.46
N CYS A 8 -11.98 -12.79 8.33
CA CYS A 8 -12.88 -12.08 9.24
C CYS A 8 -13.62 -13.05 10.17
N TRP A 9 -13.87 -12.65 11.41
CA TRP A 9 -14.80 -13.34 12.32
C TRP A 9 -15.94 -12.41 12.75
N SER A 10 -17.12 -13.00 12.98
CA SER A 10 -18.33 -12.31 13.41
C SER A 10 -18.47 -12.38 14.94
N PRO A 11 -18.43 -11.27 15.68
CA PRO A 11 -18.71 -11.28 17.11
C PRO A 11 -20.22 -11.16 17.41
N SER A 12 -20.71 -11.98 18.35
CA SER A 12 -21.97 -11.74 19.08
C SER A 12 -21.79 -10.64 20.15
N PRO A 13 -22.86 -9.95 20.61
CA PRO A 13 -22.76 -8.61 21.18
C PRO A 13 -22.22 -8.52 22.62
N VAL A 14 -21.66 -7.33 22.88
CA VAL A 14 -20.77 -6.87 23.95
C VAL A 14 -21.45 -6.68 25.31
N ALA A 15 -20.67 -6.75 26.40
CA ALA A 15 -20.98 -6.12 27.69
C ALA A 15 -19.86 -5.17 28.16
N SER A 16 -20.28 -3.93 28.49
CA SER A 16 -19.79 -3.03 29.55
C SER A 16 -18.37 -2.43 29.53
N GLY A 17 -18.29 -1.13 29.20
CA GLY A 17 -18.03 0.01 30.11
C GLY A 17 -16.67 0.18 30.81
N CYS A 18 -16.00 1.32 30.59
CA CYS A 18 -15.46 2.26 31.61
C CYS A 18 -14.57 3.37 31.00
N THR A 19 -14.72 4.60 31.48
CA THR A 19 -13.82 5.77 31.30
C THR A 19 -12.73 5.76 32.40
N PRO A 20 -11.52 6.37 32.23
CA PRO A 20 -11.34 7.81 32.52
C PRO A 20 -10.15 8.59 31.85
N THR A 21 -10.39 9.90 31.65
CA THR A 21 -9.57 11.15 31.81
C THR A 21 -8.03 11.28 31.60
N ALA A 22 -7.68 12.43 30.99
CA ALA A 22 -6.46 13.29 31.09
C ALA A 22 -5.18 12.78 30.37
N GLY A 23 -4.36 13.56 29.64
CA GLY A 23 -4.28 14.96 29.26
C GLY A 23 -2.90 15.25 28.60
N TRP A 24 -2.74 16.46 28.04
CA TRP A 24 -1.47 17.19 27.77
C TRP A 24 -0.66 16.98 26.46
N THR A 25 -0.73 18.03 25.62
CA THR A 25 0.34 18.78 24.88
C THR A 25 1.15 18.23 23.70
N ARG A 26 0.97 18.96 22.57
CA ARG A 26 1.97 19.50 21.59
C ARG A 26 3.08 18.56 21.08
N ALA A 27 3.11 18.35 19.76
CA ALA A 27 3.91 19.14 18.80
C ALA A 27 4.00 18.45 17.42
N LEU A 28 4.16 19.30 16.37
CA LEU A 28 4.65 18.98 15.02
C LEU A 28 3.69 18.15 14.14
N GLY A 29 3.02 18.69 13.14
CA GLY A 29 3.63 19.50 12.09
C GLY A 29 3.94 18.61 10.88
N ARG A 30 2.94 18.39 10.02
CA ARG A 30 3.14 18.24 8.57
C ARG A 30 1.78 18.37 7.89
N ARG A 31 1.56 19.51 7.23
CA ARG A 31 0.45 19.73 6.33
C ARG A 31 0.67 18.83 5.11
N HIS A 32 0.09 17.64 5.09
CA HIS A 32 -0.07 16.90 3.85
C HIS A 32 -1.23 17.54 3.09
N ARG A 33 -0.86 18.54 2.28
CA ARG A 33 -1.72 19.05 1.22
C ARG A 33 -2.01 17.88 0.27
N GLY A 34 -3.29 17.68 -0.02
CA GLY A 34 -3.82 16.53 -0.74
C GLY A 34 -3.18 16.27 -2.10
N ALA A 35 -3.26 15.00 -2.50
CA ALA A 35 -3.16 14.58 -3.88
C ALA A 35 -4.18 13.46 -4.10
N ALA A 36 -5.46 13.85 -4.15
CA ALA A 36 -6.42 13.08 -4.91
C ALA A 36 -5.94 13.10 -6.37
N THR A 37 -5.75 11.91 -6.95
CA THR A 37 -5.31 11.66 -8.34
C THR A 37 -3.94 12.25 -8.73
N ALA A 38 -2.87 11.83 -8.05
CA ALA A 38 -1.56 11.80 -8.71
C ALA A 38 -1.58 10.63 -9.70
N GLU A 39 -1.68 10.93 -10.99
CA GLU A 39 -1.49 9.99 -12.11
C GLU A 39 -0.40 8.96 -11.74
N LEU A 40 -0.77 7.69 -11.78
CA LEU A 40 0.10 6.55 -11.50
C LEU A 40 1.13 6.43 -12.62
N ARG A 41 2.10 7.36 -12.66
CA ARG A 41 3.24 7.25 -13.55
C ARG A 41 4.18 6.19 -13.01
N ASP A 42 4.53 5.25 -13.89
CA ASP A 42 5.59 4.29 -13.64
C ASP A 42 6.89 5.08 -13.42
N LEU A 43 7.46 4.94 -12.22
CA LEU A 43 8.71 5.61 -11.87
C LEU A 43 9.87 4.69 -12.17
N CYS A 44 10.98 5.25 -12.58
CA CYS A 44 12.24 4.55 -12.81
C CYS A 44 13.32 5.09 -11.88
N ALA A 45 14.30 4.25 -11.57
CA ALA A 45 15.54 4.65 -10.89
C ALA A 45 16.75 4.24 -11.73
N CYS A 46 17.72 5.13 -11.82
CA CYS A 46 19.02 4.83 -12.42
C CYS A 46 19.83 3.93 -11.48
N ASP A 47 20.52 2.96 -12.07
CA ASP A 47 21.37 2.00 -11.36
C ASP A 47 22.70 2.60 -10.83
N ASP A 48 23.05 3.81 -11.25
CA ASP A 48 24.34 4.44 -10.91
C ASP A 48 24.16 5.82 -10.25
N CYS A 49 23.65 6.82 -10.98
CA CYS A 49 23.71 8.21 -10.54
C CYS A 49 22.61 8.66 -9.56
N GLY A 50 21.73 7.75 -9.12
CA GLY A 50 20.63 8.02 -8.18
C GLY A 50 19.48 8.86 -8.76
N TRP A 51 19.43 9.07 -10.07
CA TRP A 51 18.29 9.71 -10.74
C TRP A 51 17.01 8.88 -10.56
N THR A 52 15.91 9.56 -10.28
CA THR A 52 14.55 8.99 -10.29
C THR A 52 13.63 9.88 -11.11
N GLY A 53 12.81 9.31 -11.99
CA GLY A 53 11.88 10.05 -12.84
C GLY A 53 10.80 9.16 -13.43
N ALA A 54 9.90 9.70 -14.24
CA ALA A 54 8.89 8.91 -14.93
C ALA A 54 9.52 8.04 -16.04
N LEU A 55 8.86 6.94 -16.40
CA LEU A 55 9.28 6.05 -17.49
C LEU A 55 9.49 6.82 -18.79
N GLU A 56 8.61 7.78 -19.09
CA GLU A 56 8.68 8.57 -20.33
C GLU A 56 9.89 9.51 -20.40
N GLU A 57 10.56 9.75 -19.27
CA GLU A 57 11.78 10.57 -19.20
C GLU A 57 13.06 9.75 -19.49
N THR A 58 12.95 8.42 -19.56
CA THR A 58 14.07 7.55 -19.93
C THR A 58 14.41 7.67 -21.41
N GLN A 59 15.67 7.46 -21.75
CA GLN A 59 16.16 7.45 -23.13
C GLN A 59 16.10 6.03 -23.73
N PRO A 60 16.03 5.88 -25.06
CA PRO A 60 16.16 4.58 -25.72
C PRO A 60 17.47 3.88 -25.33
N ILE A 61 17.44 2.55 -25.24
CA ILE A 61 18.65 1.78 -24.88
C ILE A 61 19.50 1.53 -26.12
N TYR A 62 20.71 2.06 -26.10
CA TYR A 62 21.75 1.77 -27.09
C TYR A 62 22.61 0.60 -26.62
N ASP A 63 23.09 -0.19 -27.58
CA ASP A 63 23.91 -1.38 -27.35
C ASP A 63 23.27 -2.38 -26.37
N PHE A 64 21.94 -2.52 -26.43
CA PHE A 64 21.15 -3.33 -25.50
C PHE A 64 21.76 -4.70 -25.19
N TRP A 65 22.14 -5.46 -26.23
CA TRP A 65 22.69 -6.82 -26.09
C TRP A 65 24.04 -6.91 -25.39
N SER A 66 24.81 -5.83 -25.32
CA SER A 66 26.10 -5.82 -24.61
C SER A 66 25.98 -5.36 -23.16
N ARG A 67 24.81 -4.86 -22.76
CA ARG A 67 24.58 -4.21 -21.45
C ARG A 67 23.62 -4.95 -20.54
N VAL A 68 22.84 -5.90 -21.08
CA VAL A 68 21.89 -6.70 -20.29
C VAL A 68 22.40 -8.12 -20.13
N GLU A 69 22.19 -8.67 -18.93
CA GLU A 69 22.50 -10.07 -18.64
C GLU A 69 21.35 -10.99 -19.06
N PRO A 70 21.63 -12.15 -19.70
CA PRO A 70 20.62 -13.16 -19.96
C PRO A 70 19.89 -13.58 -18.67
N GLY A 71 18.56 -13.44 -18.67
CA GLY A 71 17.71 -13.74 -17.51
C GLY A 71 17.65 -12.64 -16.44
N GLY A 72 18.33 -11.51 -16.64
CA GLY A 72 18.24 -10.33 -15.78
C GLY A 72 16.89 -9.60 -15.90
N ILE A 73 16.68 -8.63 -15.00
CA ILE A 73 15.51 -7.75 -15.05
C ILE A 73 15.59 -6.88 -16.31
N MET A 74 14.48 -6.77 -17.05
CA MET A 74 14.41 -5.90 -18.23
C MET A 74 14.52 -4.42 -17.81
N PRO A 75 15.54 -3.68 -18.27
CA PRO A 75 15.63 -2.24 -18.01
C PRO A 75 14.48 -1.50 -18.69
N ALA A 76 14.08 -0.39 -18.07
CA ALA A 76 13.00 0.46 -18.56
C ALA A 76 13.50 1.40 -19.69
N GLY A 77 14.76 1.82 -19.60
CA GLY A 77 15.43 2.70 -20.55
C GLY A 77 16.81 3.11 -20.07
N GLU A 78 17.42 4.09 -20.71
CA GLU A 78 18.65 4.75 -20.26
C GLU A 78 18.35 5.97 -19.40
N CYS A 79 19.18 6.20 -18.39
CA CYS A 79 19.11 7.37 -17.55
C CYS A 79 19.46 8.63 -18.36
N PRO A 80 18.60 9.67 -18.37
CA PRO A 80 18.86 10.91 -19.12
C PRO A 80 20.05 11.72 -18.56
N ARG A 81 20.57 11.37 -17.37
CA ARG A 81 21.69 12.08 -16.75
C ARG A 81 23.05 11.48 -17.06
N CYS A 82 23.17 10.16 -17.08
CA CYS A 82 24.47 9.47 -17.15
C CYS A 82 24.53 8.38 -18.23
N GLY A 83 23.41 8.06 -18.90
CA GLY A 83 23.35 7.00 -19.91
C GLY A 83 23.37 5.57 -19.36
N VAL A 84 23.51 5.37 -18.04
CA VAL A 84 23.40 4.04 -17.40
C VAL A 84 21.96 3.54 -17.45
N LEU A 85 21.74 2.22 -17.39
CA LEU A 85 20.40 1.63 -17.40
C LEU A 85 19.58 2.11 -16.20
N ALA A 86 18.31 2.36 -16.45
CA ALA A 86 17.30 2.68 -15.45
C ALA A 86 16.24 1.59 -15.41
N TYR A 87 15.76 1.27 -14.21
CA TYR A 87 14.83 0.19 -13.94
C TYR A 87 13.53 0.70 -13.33
N LEU A 88 12.43 0.02 -13.62
CA LEU A 88 11.12 0.33 -13.03
C LEU A 88 11.19 0.17 -11.50
N LEU A 89 10.78 1.22 -10.79
CA LEU A 89 10.48 1.14 -9.38
C LEU A 89 9.11 0.47 -9.23
N THR A 90 9.13 -0.78 -8.78
CA THR A 90 7.91 -1.47 -8.39
C THR A 90 7.28 -0.74 -7.21
N ARG A 91 6.10 -0.15 -7.44
CA ARG A 91 5.28 0.31 -6.32
C ARG A 91 4.63 -0.92 -5.70
N PRO A 92 4.66 -1.08 -4.37
CA PRO A 92 3.92 -2.15 -3.75
C PRO A 92 2.43 -1.97 -4.08
N ASN A 93 1.78 -3.09 -4.39
CA ASN A 93 0.34 -3.14 -4.56
C ASN A 93 -0.32 -2.62 -3.29
N ARG A 94 -1.37 -1.82 -3.42
CA ARG A 94 -2.08 -1.24 -2.26
C ARG A 94 -3.46 -1.86 -2.19
N VAL A 95 -3.77 -2.47 -1.06
CA VAL A 95 -5.09 -3.02 -0.76
C VAL A 95 -5.66 -2.27 0.42
N ALA A 96 -6.89 -1.80 0.25
CA ALA A 96 -7.66 -1.21 1.34
C ALA A 96 -8.80 -2.19 1.67
N VAL A 97 -8.82 -2.67 2.90
CA VAL A 97 -9.84 -3.58 3.43
C VAL A 97 -10.81 -2.74 4.25
N MET A 98 -12.05 -2.65 3.79
CA MET A 98 -13.11 -2.00 4.55
C MET A 98 -13.86 -3.06 5.36
N VAL A 99 -14.03 -2.81 6.65
CA VAL A 99 -14.80 -3.66 7.56
C VAL A 99 -16.07 -2.92 7.94
N GLU A 100 -17.20 -3.62 7.88
CA GLU A 100 -18.46 -3.17 8.48
C GLU A 100 -18.90 -4.23 9.49
N GLY A 101 -18.59 -4.00 10.77
CA GLY A 101 -18.86 -4.95 11.84
C GLY A 101 -17.96 -6.19 11.80
N GLY A 102 -17.30 -6.47 12.93
CA GLY A 102 -16.36 -7.59 13.08
C GLY A 102 -14.91 -7.15 13.01
N LEU A 103 -14.00 -8.12 12.93
CA LEU A 103 -12.55 -7.88 13.02
C LEU A 103 -11.82 -8.56 11.87
N VAL A 104 -10.83 -7.86 11.30
CA VAL A 104 -9.77 -8.50 10.51
C VAL A 104 -8.82 -9.19 11.49
N GLN A 105 -8.77 -10.51 11.43
CA GLN A 105 -7.87 -11.26 12.28
C GLN A 105 -6.45 -11.25 11.74
N ASP A 106 -6.32 -11.40 10.42
CA ASP A 106 -5.04 -11.53 9.75
C ASP A 106 -5.15 -11.17 8.27
N VAL A 107 -4.03 -10.71 7.72
CA VAL A 107 -3.86 -10.44 6.30
C VAL A 107 -2.62 -11.18 5.83
N VAL A 108 -2.82 -12.12 4.89
CA VAL A 108 -1.72 -12.92 4.34
C VAL A 108 -1.64 -12.80 2.83
N ALA A 109 -0.42 -12.96 2.31
CA ALA A 109 -0.12 -12.90 0.88
C ALA A 109 1.03 -13.84 0.49
N ASP A 110 1.09 -14.23 -0.79
CA ASP A 110 2.23 -15.00 -1.32
C ASP A 110 3.52 -14.18 -1.36
N ARG A 111 3.39 -12.87 -1.59
CA ARG A 111 4.50 -11.91 -1.72
C ARG A 111 4.20 -10.67 -0.85
N PRO A 112 4.29 -10.79 0.48
CA PRO A 112 3.91 -9.72 1.40
C PRO A 112 4.74 -8.44 1.21
N ASP A 113 6.02 -8.56 0.85
CA ASP A 113 6.92 -7.41 0.62
C ASP A 113 6.49 -6.53 -0.56
N GLU A 114 5.69 -7.07 -1.49
CA GLU A 114 5.13 -6.33 -2.63
C GLU A 114 3.76 -5.72 -2.32
N LEU A 115 3.30 -5.76 -1.06
CA LEU A 115 1.95 -5.39 -0.68
C LEU A 115 1.93 -4.42 0.52
N ARG A 116 1.15 -3.36 0.39
CA ARG A 116 0.77 -2.49 1.51
C ARG A 116 -0.72 -2.62 1.76
N VAL A 117 -1.09 -2.89 3.00
CA VAL A 117 -2.49 -3.12 3.37
C VAL A 117 -2.91 -2.10 4.42
N ALA A 118 -4.05 -1.46 4.17
CA ALA A 118 -4.74 -0.65 5.18
C ALA A 118 -6.07 -1.33 5.52
N VAL A 119 -6.33 -1.56 6.80
CA VAL A 119 -7.65 -1.95 7.30
C VAL A 119 -8.35 -0.69 7.77
N MET A 120 -9.59 -0.51 7.33
CA MET A 120 -10.40 0.68 7.59
C MET A 120 -11.76 0.28 8.15
N ASP A 121 -12.14 0.90 9.26
CA ASP A 121 -13.47 0.81 9.85
C ASP A 121 -14.07 2.20 9.99
N TYR A 122 -15.30 2.39 9.51
CA TYR A 122 -16.03 3.65 9.66
C TYR A 122 -16.73 3.75 11.01
N ASP A 123 -16.85 2.65 11.75
CA ASP A 123 -17.16 2.71 13.17
C ASP A 123 -15.92 3.22 13.93
N THR A 124 -16.06 4.41 14.50
CA THR A 124 -15.02 5.05 15.30
C THR A 124 -15.23 4.83 16.79
N GLU A 125 -16.35 4.20 17.17
CA GLU A 125 -16.65 3.90 18.56
C GLU A 125 -15.68 2.81 19.07
N GLY A 126 -15.00 3.11 20.17
CA GLY A 126 -14.02 2.17 20.76
C GLY A 126 -12.66 2.12 20.07
N GLY A 127 -12.44 2.86 18.98
CA GLY A 127 -11.14 3.01 18.33
C GLY A 127 -10.17 3.90 19.09
N ASP A 128 -8.85 3.67 18.92
CA ASP A 128 -7.83 4.60 19.42
C ASP A 128 -7.85 5.88 18.58
N ALA A 129 -7.84 7.03 19.26
CA ALA A 129 -7.75 8.33 18.60
C ALA A 129 -6.49 8.46 17.71
N ALA A 130 -5.42 7.72 18.01
CA ALA A 130 -4.21 7.67 17.19
C ALA A 130 -4.44 7.01 15.81
N ASP A 131 -5.42 6.11 15.70
CA ASP A 131 -5.75 5.38 14.48
C ASP A 131 -6.82 6.10 13.64
N LEU A 132 -7.37 7.22 14.12
CA LEU A 132 -8.38 7.98 13.37
C LEU A 132 -7.73 8.79 12.24
N ALA A 133 -8.13 8.49 11.00
CA ALA A 133 -7.67 9.21 9.81
C ALA A 133 -8.86 9.77 9.01
N PRO A 134 -8.77 11.03 8.53
CA PRO A 134 -9.74 11.56 7.58
C PRO A 134 -9.52 10.94 6.20
N LEU A 135 -10.50 10.18 5.72
CA LEU A 135 -10.49 9.58 4.39
C LEU A 135 -11.24 10.47 3.41
N ALA A 136 -10.53 10.98 2.40
CA ALA A 136 -11.11 11.75 1.32
C ALA A 136 -11.92 10.83 0.41
N GLN A 137 -13.19 11.15 0.21
CA GLN A 137 -14.08 10.41 -0.67
C GLN A 137 -14.18 11.09 -2.04
N PRO A 138 -14.54 10.35 -3.11
CA PRO A 138 -14.64 10.89 -4.47
C PRO A 138 -15.58 12.09 -4.60
N ALA A 139 -16.57 12.23 -3.72
CA ALA A 139 -17.50 13.36 -3.69
C ALA A 139 -16.91 14.66 -3.09
N GLY A 140 -15.63 14.66 -2.71
CA GLY A 140 -14.94 15.83 -2.15
C GLY A 140 -15.16 16.05 -0.66
N TRP A 141 -15.95 15.19 -0.01
CA TRP A 141 -16.09 15.17 1.45
C TRP A 141 -15.13 14.19 2.09
N SER A 142 -14.79 14.44 3.35
CA SER A 142 -13.95 13.56 4.17
C SER A 142 -14.73 13.00 5.34
N THR A 143 -14.58 11.70 5.58
CA THR A 143 -15.15 11.02 6.76
C THR A 143 -14.00 10.49 7.62
N LEU A 144 -14.15 10.54 8.95
CA LEU A 144 -13.22 9.90 9.86
C LEU A 144 -13.44 8.39 9.84
N ALA A 145 -12.34 7.65 9.77
CA ALA A 145 -12.33 6.20 9.90
C ALA A 145 -11.15 5.79 10.79
N CYS A 146 -11.33 4.71 11.55
CA CYS A 146 -10.21 3.99 12.15
C CYS A 146 -9.42 3.35 11.01
N MET A 147 -8.17 3.74 10.83
CA MET A 147 -7.29 3.28 9.77
C MET A 147 -6.00 2.77 10.38
N ARG A 148 -5.68 1.52 10.08
CA ARG A 148 -4.42 0.91 10.49
C ARG A 148 -3.72 0.30 9.30
N GLU A 149 -2.46 0.70 9.10
CA GLU A 149 -1.57 -0.01 8.19
C GLU A 149 -1.16 -1.33 8.85
N VAL A 150 -1.38 -2.43 8.13
CA VAL A 150 -1.11 -3.78 8.59
C VAL A 150 -0.03 -4.39 7.72
N VAL A 151 0.94 -5.03 8.37
CA VAL A 151 1.95 -5.84 7.68
C VAL A 151 1.29 -7.14 7.26
N ALA A 152 1.32 -7.44 5.97
CA ALA A 152 0.85 -8.73 5.49
C ALA A 152 1.89 -9.80 5.82
N GLU A 153 1.45 -10.96 6.26
CA GLU A 153 2.32 -12.09 6.56
C GLU A 153 2.37 -13.08 5.38
N PRO A 154 3.42 -13.90 5.26
CA PRO A 154 3.44 -15.01 4.31
C PRO A 154 2.27 -15.97 4.55
N ALA A 155 1.55 -16.34 3.49
CA ALA A 155 0.43 -17.27 3.60
C ALA A 155 0.88 -18.67 4.08
N THR A 156 0.30 -19.14 5.18
CA THR A 156 0.55 -20.49 5.74
C THR A 156 -0.45 -21.54 5.25
N PHE A 157 -1.36 -21.16 4.36
CA PHE A 157 -2.35 -22.01 3.73
C PHE A 157 -2.40 -21.74 2.22
N LEU A 158 -2.90 -22.71 1.45
CA LEU A 158 -2.98 -22.60 0.00
C LEU A 158 -3.99 -21.50 -0.38
N LEU A 159 -3.50 -20.33 -0.79
CA LEU A 159 -4.35 -19.21 -1.21
C LEU A 159 -5.29 -19.60 -2.35
N ASP A 160 -4.83 -20.44 -3.29
CA ASP A 160 -5.68 -20.96 -4.36
C ASP A 160 -6.95 -21.65 -3.84
N LYS A 161 -6.92 -22.30 -2.67
CA LYS A 161 -8.11 -22.91 -2.06
C LYS A 161 -9.08 -21.89 -1.47
N VAL A 162 -8.60 -20.69 -1.15
CA VAL A 162 -9.42 -19.54 -0.76
C VAL A 162 -10.02 -18.85 -1.97
N PHE A 163 -9.29 -18.80 -3.09
CA PHE A 163 -9.73 -18.19 -4.35
C PHE A 163 -10.40 -19.17 -5.33
N THR A 164 -10.52 -20.46 -5.01
CA THR A 164 -11.25 -21.43 -5.84
C THR A 164 -12.75 -21.16 -5.82
N GLY A 165 -13.26 -20.54 -6.90
CA GLY A 165 -14.70 -20.41 -7.09
C GLY A 165 -15.22 -19.40 -8.11
N ARG A 166 -14.38 -18.64 -8.83
CA ARG A 166 -14.86 -17.70 -9.85
C ARG A 166 -13.91 -17.66 -11.05
N ASN A 167 -14.26 -18.44 -12.08
CA ASN A 167 -13.88 -18.17 -13.46
C ASN A 167 -15.16 -17.77 -14.20
#